data_AF-A0A7R9R3B6-F1
#
_entry.id   AF-A0A7R9R3B6-F1
#
_cell.length_a   1.000
_cell.length_b   1.000
_cell.length_c   1.000
_cell.angle_alpha   90.00
_cell.angle_beta   90.00
_cell.angle_gamma   90.00
#
_symmetry.space_group_name_H-M   'P 1'
#
loop_
_entity.id
_entity.type
_entity.pdbx_description
1 polymer ?
#
loop_
_entity_poly.entity_id
_entity_poly.type
_entity_poly.pdbx_seq_one_letter_code
_entity_poly.pdbx_strand_id
1 'polypeptide(L)'
;MLENGKHILMEKPLDINTKQNEELFALAKSKKLFVMEALWSRFLPSYEFIMDQLKQGVIGDVLHVTANLGFNNADVARIATKELGGGTVLDLGVYAINIVEQAFNGETPEKVLAVGHLNKNGVDYDFAASLQFKD
;
A
#
# COMPACT_ATOMS: atom_id res chain seq x y z
N MET A 1 14.82 12.00 12.46
CA MET A 1 13.71 12.97 12.70
C MET A 1 12.99 12.69 14.02
N LEU A 2 12.43 11.49 14.25
CA LEU A 2 11.74 11.14 15.51
C LEU A 2 12.61 11.32 16.76
N GLU A 3 13.88 10.92 16.69
CA GLU A 3 14.81 11.09 17.82
C GLU A 3 14.94 12.54 18.29
N ASN A 4 14.76 13.48 17.37
CA ASN A 4 14.82 14.92 17.59
C ASN A 4 13.43 15.55 17.83
N GLY A 5 12.42 14.75 18.22
CA GLY A 5 11.11 15.26 18.61
C GLY A 5 10.23 15.77 17.47
N LYS A 6 10.49 15.35 16.22
CA LYS A 6 9.72 15.81 15.04
C LYS A 6 8.67 14.78 14.63
N HIS A 7 7.47 15.26 14.32
CA HIS A 7 6.46 14.48 13.59
C HIS A 7 6.93 14.19 12.16
N ILE A 8 6.43 13.10 11.56
CA ILE A 8 6.84 12.67 10.22
C ILE A 8 5.63 12.38 9.34
N LEU A 9 5.66 12.95 8.14
CA LEU A 9 4.91 12.46 6.99
C LEU A 9 5.97 11.89 6.03
N MET A 10 5.93 10.60 5.74
CA MET A 10 6.95 9.93 4.93
C MET A 10 6.33 9.37 3.66
N GLU A 11 7.05 9.52 2.54
CA GLU A 11 6.60 9.05 1.23
C GLU A 11 6.28 7.54 1.21
N LYS A 12 5.46 7.15 0.23
CA LYS A 12 5.11 5.75 -0.01
C LYS A 12 6.20 5.01 -0.80
N PRO A 13 6.39 3.70 -0.59
CA PRO A 13 5.91 2.96 0.58
C PRO A 13 6.63 3.48 1.84
N LEU A 14 5.96 3.45 3.00
CA LEU A 14 6.52 3.96 4.25
C LEU A 14 7.94 3.41 4.52
N ASP A 15 8.10 2.10 4.34
CA ASP A 15 9.39 1.41 4.31
C ASP A 15 9.30 0.21 3.35
N ILE A 16 10.43 -0.45 3.09
CA ILE A 16 10.51 -1.60 2.16
C ILE A 16 10.09 -2.93 2.80
N ASN A 17 9.85 -2.99 4.11
CA ASN A 17 9.35 -4.19 4.80
C ASN A 17 8.67 -3.88 6.14
N THR A 18 7.90 -4.86 6.62
CA THR A 18 7.12 -4.77 7.87
C THR A 18 7.98 -4.51 9.11
N LYS A 19 9.16 -5.13 9.21
CA LYS A 19 10.03 -4.97 10.40
C LYS A 19 10.47 -3.52 10.58
N GLN A 20 10.85 -2.84 9.50
CA GLN A 20 11.21 -1.43 9.53
C GLN A 20 10.03 -0.55 9.98
N ASN A 21 8.84 -0.80 9.42
CA ASN A 21 7.62 -0.11 9.83
C ASN A 21 7.34 -0.30 11.34
N GLU A 22 7.45 -1.53 11.85
CA GLU A 22 7.22 -1.84 13.27
C GLU A 22 8.20 -1.08 14.19
N GLU A 23 9.49 -1.06 13.83
CA GLU A 23 10.52 -0.32 14.57
C GLU A 23 10.24 1.20 14.57
N LEU A 24 9.85 1.76 13.42
CA LEU A 24 9.50 3.16 13.26
C LEU A 24 8.28 3.55 14.12
N PHE A 25 7.20 2.77 14.04
CA PHE A 25 5.97 3.04 14.81
C PHE A 25 6.19 2.83 16.32
N ALA A 26 7.00 1.85 16.72
CA ALA A 26 7.38 1.66 18.13
C ALA A 26 8.13 2.89 18.67
N LEU A 27 9.10 3.41 17.91
CA LEU A 27 9.84 4.62 18.28
C LEU A 27 8.92 5.84 18.36
N ALA A 28 8.06 6.04 17.36
CA ALA A 28 7.09 7.13 17.32
C ALA A 28 6.16 7.10 18.54
N LYS A 29 5.63 5.92 18.88
CA LYS A 29 4.76 5.70 20.04
C LYS A 29 5.46 6.01 21.36
N SER A 30 6.70 5.55 21.54
CA SER A 30 7.49 5.81 22.77
C SER A 30 7.73 7.31 23.00
N LYS A 31 7.83 8.08 21.91
CA LYS A 31 8.06 9.54 21.94
C LYS A 31 6.78 10.36 21.81
N LYS A 32 5.62 9.71 21.67
CA LYS A 32 4.31 10.36 21.43
C LYS A 32 4.33 11.30 20.22
N LEU A 33 4.98 10.88 19.14
CA LEU A 33 5.08 11.64 17.89
C LEU A 33 4.16 11.04 16.82
N PHE A 34 3.51 11.90 16.05
CA PHE A 34 2.77 11.53 14.85
C PHE A 34 3.70 11.01 13.73
N VAL A 35 3.30 9.91 13.11
CA VAL A 35 3.87 9.33 11.89
C VAL A 35 2.74 8.91 10.97
N MET A 36 2.84 9.24 9.70
CA MET A 36 1.90 8.82 8.67
C MET A 36 2.64 8.54 7.35
N GLU A 37 2.20 7.49 6.66
CA GLU A 37 2.58 7.23 5.27
C GLU A 37 1.82 8.21 4.35
N ALA A 38 2.53 8.83 3.41
CA ALA A 38 2.00 9.81 2.47
C ALA A 38 1.25 9.13 1.32
N LEU A 39 0.27 8.27 1.65
CA LEU A 39 -0.59 7.65 0.66
C LEU A 39 -1.71 8.62 0.24
N TRP A 40 -1.30 9.60 -0.55
CA TRP A 40 -2.09 10.75 -1.01
C TRP A 40 -3.45 10.40 -1.63
N SER A 41 -3.58 9.24 -2.28
CA SER A 41 -4.82 8.81 -2.94
C SER A 41 -6.01 8.75 -1.97
N ARG A 42 -5.76 8.44 -0.68
CA ARG A 42 -6.80 8.40 0.36
C ARG A 42 -7.47 9.75 0.60
N PHE A 43 -6.82 10.85 0.24
CA PHE A 43 -7.30 12.22 0.46
C PHE A 43 -7.92 12.84 -0.79
N LEU A 44 -8.06 12.07 -1.89
CA LEU A 44 -8.78 12.54 -3.07
C LEU A 44 -10.29 12.53 -2.81
N PRO A 45 -11.05 13.56 -3.20
CA PRO A 45 -12.51 13.60 -3.01
C PRO A 45 -13.24 12.40 -3.63
N SER A 46 -12.69 11.82 -4.71
CA SER A 46 -13.24 10.61 -5.32
C SER A 46 -13.07 9.37 -4.45
N TYR A 47 -11.95 9.24 -3.74
CA TYR A 47 -11.73 8.13 -2.80
C TYR A 47 -12.63 8.28 -1.58
N GLU A 48 -12.69 9.48 -1.01
CA GLU A 48 -13.58 9.79 0.12
C GLU A 48 -15.04 9.47 -0.25
N PHE A 49 -15.49 9.93 -1.42
CA PHE A 49 -16.83 9.63 -1.92
C PHE A 49 -17.09 8.12 -2.02
N ILE A 50 -16.17 7.35 -2.63
CA ILE A 50 -16.35 5.89 -2.77
C ILE A 50 -16.48 5.26 -1.38
N MET A 51 -15.58 5.56 -0.45
CA MET A 51 -15.61 4.98 0.90
C MET A 51 -16.88 5.36 1.66
N ASP A 52 -17.38 6.58 1.49
CA ASP A 52 -18.66 7.00 2.08
C ASP A 52 -19.85 6.23 1.49
N GLN A 53 -19.87 5.98 0.18
CA GLN A 53 -20.94 5.19 -0.44
C GLN A 53 -20.91 3.73 0.03
N LEU A 54 -19.72 3.14 0.18
CA LEU A 54 -19.55 1.78 0.72
C LEU A 54 -20.03 1.72 2.17
N LYS A 55 -19.60 2.66 3.01
CA LYS A 55 -20.00 2.73 4.42
C LYS A 55 -21.51 2.94 4.61
N GLN A 56 -22.16 3.67 3.70
CA GLN A 56 -23.62 3.87 3.71
C GLN A 56 -24.40 2.65 3.19
N GLY A 57 -23.72 1.62 2.68
CA GLY A 57 -24.37 0.41 2.14
C GLY A 57 -25.11 0.65 0.83
N VAL A 58 -24.75 1.68 0.06
CA VAL A 58 -25.47 2.10 -1.16
C VAL A 58 -25.53 0.98 -2.20
N ILE A 59 -24.51 0.12 -2.26
CA ILE A 59 -24.43 -1.01 -3.19
C ILE A 59 -24.71 -2.37 -2.52
N GLY A 60 -25.15 -2.37 -1.25
CA GLY A 60 -25.22 -3.57 -0.42
C GLY A 60 -23.85 -4.06 0.04
N ASP A 61 -23.74 -5.36 0.31
CA ASP A 61 -22.50 -5.99 0.77
C ASP A 61 -21.46 -6.04 -0.35
N VAL A 62 -20.21 -5.68 -0.02
CA VAL A 62 -19.08 -5.76 -0.96
C VAL A 62 -18.63 -7.22 -1.06
N LEU A 63 -18.95 -7.87 -2.17
CA LEU A 63 -18.57 -9.27 -2.41
C LEU A 63 -17.24 -9.44 -3.16
N HIS A 64 -16.88 -8.45 -3.98
CA HIS A 64 -15.69 -8.52 -4.82
C HIS A 64 -15.20 -7.13 -5.20
N VAL A 65 -13.87 -6.97 -5.22
CA VAL A 65 -13.20 -5.74 -5.65
C VAL A 65 -12.07 -6.11 -6.60
N THR A 66 -12.00 -5.41 -7.73
CA THR A 66 -10.87 -5.50 -8.66
C THR A 66 -10.21 -4.12 -8.76
N ALA A 67 -8.90 -4.06 -8.57
CA ALA A 67 -8.11 -2.84 -8.73
C ALA A 67 -6.88 -3.14 -9.60
N ASN A 68 -6.64 -2.30 -10.62
CA ASN A 68 -5.52 -2.44 -11.52
C ASN A 68 -4.83 -1.09 -11.68
N LEU A 69 -3.50 -1.06 -11.57
CA LEU A 69 -2.68 0.11 -11.86
C LEU A 69 -1.40 -0.35 -12.55
N GLY A 70 -1.17 0.13 -13.77
CA GLY A 70 -0.04 -0.30 -14.59
C GLY A 70 0.52 0.84 -15.44
N PHE A 71 1.84 0.87 -15.54
CA PHE A 71 2.58 1.80 -16.40
C PHE A 71 3.69 1.02 -17.12
N ASN A 72 4.06 1.48 -18.31
CA ASN A 72 5.26 0.98 -18.97
C ASN A 72 6.49 1.71 -18.42
N ASN A 73 6.99 1.26 -17.27
CA ASN A 73 8.10 1.89 -16.54
C ASN A 73 9.18 0.90 -16.08
N ALA A 74 9.18 -0.32 -16.64
CA ALA A 74 10.11 -1.39 -16.26
C ALA A 74 11.59 -1.01 -16.48
N ASP A 75 11.87 -0.11 -17.42
CA ASP A 75 13.23 0.37 -17.72
C ASP A 75 13.65 1.59 -16.88
N VAL A 76 12.76 2.14 -16.04
CA VAL A 76 13.11 3.24 -15.14
C VAL A 76 14.08 2.72 -14.08
N ALA A 77 15.32 3.25 -14.07
CA ALA A 77 16.41 2.75 -13.25
C ALA A 77 16.05 2.59 -11.76
N ARG A 78 15.35 3.56 -11.16
CA ARG A 78 14.87 3.48 -9.78
C ARG A 78 13.97 2.27 -9.54
N ILE A 79 13.04 2.00 -10.45
CA ILE A 79 12.04 0.93 -10.33
C ILE A 79 12.70 -0.44 -10.57
N ALA A 80 13.66 -0.52 -11.47
CA ALA A 80 14.34 -1.77 -11.81
C ALA A 80 15.41 -2.21 -10.78
N THR A 81 15.74 -1.36 -9.79
CA THR A 81 16.89 -1.55 -8.88
C THR A 81 16.43 -1.93 -7.47
N LYS A 82 16.90 -3.08 -6.97
CA LYS A 82 16.47 -3.65 -5.69
C LYS A 82 16.90 -2.79 -4.49
N GLU A 83 18.13 -2.29 -4.54
CA GLU A 83 18.75 -1.49 -3.48
C GLU A 83 18.06 -0.14 -3.27
N LEU A 84 17.27 0.30 -4.26
CA LEU A 84 16.49 1.53 -4.20
C LEU A 84 15.03 1.30 -3.80
N GLY A 85 14.68 0.09 -3.35
CA GLY A 85 13.29 -0.28 -3.07
C GLY A 85 12.43 -0.33 -4.33
N GLY A 86 13.03 -0.71 -5.46
CA GLY A 86 12.33 -0.92 -6.71
C GLY A 86 11.32 -2.07 -6.64
N GLY A 87 10.45 -2.14 -7.64
CA GLY A 87 9.40 -3.15 -7.73
C GLY A 87 8.05 -2.54 -8.02
N THR A 88 7.26 -3.23 -8.82
CA THR A 88 5.89 -2.82 -9.16
C THR A 88 4.99 -2.91 -7.93
N VAL A 89 5.17 -3.90 -7.06
CA VAL A 89 4.43 -4.04 -5.80
C VAL A 89 4.65 -2.83 -4.89
N LEU A 90 5.90 -2.43 -4.67
CA LEU A 90 6.24 -1.29 -3.81
C LEU A 90 5.89 0.06 -4.45
N ASP A 91 5.98 0.17 -5.78
CA ASP A 91 5.73 1.45 -6.46
C ASP A 91 4.26 1.70 -6.77
N LEU A 92 3.56 0.71 -7.34
CA LEU A 92 2.20 0.83 -7.85
C LEU A 92 1.21 -0.04 -7.07
N GLY A 93 1.64 -1.24 -6.67
CA GLY A 93 0.83 -2.21 -5.94
C GLY A 93 0.27 -1.66 -4.64
N VAL A 94 1.02 -0.79 -3.95
CA VAL A 94 0.57 -0.09 -2.74
C VAL A 94 -0.76 0.64 -2.93
N TYR A 95 -1.05 1.21 -4.11
CA TYR A 95 -2.33 1.88 -4.37
C TYR A 95 -3.48 0.91 -4.59
N ALA A 96 -3.23 -0.15 -5.38
CA ALA A 96 -4.24 -1.16 -5.71
C ALA A 96 -4.61 -2.00 -4.48
N ILE A 97 -3.62 -2.41 -3.69
CA ILE A 97 -3.85 -3.13 -2.43
C ILE A 97 -4.63 -2.24 -1.47
N ASN A 98 -4.23 -0.97 -1.34
CA ASN A 98 -4.86 -0.09 -0.37
C ASN A 98 -6.35 0.21 -0.63
N ILE A 99 -6.77 0.35 -1.90
CA ILE A 99 -8.19 0.57 -2.20
C ILE A 99 -9.01 -0.71 -1.97
N VAL A 100 -8.43 -1.89 -2.25
CA VAL A 100 -9.08 -3.18 -1.96
C VAL A 100 -9.25 -3.35 -0.45
N GLU A 101 -8.20 -3.16 0.34
CA GLU A 101 -8.29 -3.23 1.80
C GLU A 101 -9.32 -2.24 2.36
N GLN A 102 -9.35 -1.00 1.89
CA GLN A 102 -10.32 -0.02 2.36
C GLN A 102 -11.77 -0.40 2.02
N ALA A 103 -12.01 -1.00 0.86
CA ALA A 103 -13.34 -1.47 0.49
C ALA A 103 -13.84 -2.63 1.39
N PHE A 104 -12.92 -3.37 2.02
CA PHE A 104 -13.19 -4.36 3.07
C PHE A 104 -12.90 -3.80 4.47
N ASN A 105 -13.23 -2.54 4.73
CA ASN A 105 -13.14 -1.89 6.05
C ASN A 105 -11.73 -1.87 6.69
N GLY A 106 -10.67 -2.02 5.88
CA GLY A 106 -9.30 -2.09 6.37
C GLY A 106 -8.96 -3.41 7.06
N GLU A 107 -9.73 -4.48 6.81
CA GLU A 107 -9.41 -5.81 7.31
C GLU A 107 -8.13 -6.36 6.67
N THR A 108 -7.45 -7.25 7.40
CA THR A 108 -6.31 -8.00 6.85
C THR A 108 -6.83 -9.22 6.12
N PRO A 109 -6.39 -9.51 4.88
CA PRO A 109 -6.80 -10.70 4.16
C PRO A 109 -6.34 -11.97 4.89
N GLU A 110 -7.20 -12.99 4.95
CA GLU A 110 -6.91 -14.30 5.53
C GLU A 110 -5.96 -15.11 4.62
N LYS A 111 -6.01 -14.85 3.31
CA LYS A 111 -5.18 -15.54 2.32
C LYS A 111 -4.80 -14.62 1.18
N VAL A 112 -3.54 -14.72 0.76
CA VAL A 112 -3.01 -14.04 -0.42
C VAL A 112 -2.41 -15.07 -1.36
N LEU A 113 -2.84 -15.04 -2.62
CA LEU A 113 -2.20 -15.76 -3.72
C LEU A 113 -1.68 -14.74 -4.70
N ALA A 114 -0.39 -14.80 -5.03
CA ALA A 114 0.23 -13.86 -5.96
C ALA A 114 1.07 -14.59 -7.00
N VAL A 115 1.07 -14.04 -8.21
CA VAL A 115 1.95 -14.43 -9.32
C VAL A 115 2.54 -13.18 -9.92
N GLY A 116 3.70 -13.30 -10.57
CA GLY A 116 4.34 -12.19 -11.24
C GLY A 116 5.71 -12.59 -11.78
N HIS A 117 6.37 -11.63 -12.40
CA HIS A 117 7.67 -11.85 -13.01
C HIS A 117 8.74 -10.92 -12.42
N LEU A 118 9.94 -11.46 -12.26
CA LEU A 118 11.11 -10.72 -11.81
C LEU A 118 11.99 -10.33 -12.99
N ASN A 119 12.58 -9.14 -12.90
CA ASN A 119 13.67 -8.73 -13.77
C ASN A 119 15.00 -9.41 -13.35
N LYS A 120 16.07 -9.16 -14.11
CA LYS A 120 17.41 -9.72 -13.84
C LYS A 120 18.02 -9.31 -12.49
N ASN A 121 17.52 -8.24 -11.87
CA ASN A 121 17.97 -7.75 -10.57
C ASN A 121 17.14 -8.34 -9.41
N GLY A 122 16.20 -9.25 -9.69
CA GLY A 122 15.35 -9.88 -8.69
C GLY A 122 14.25 -8.96 -8.13
N VAL A 123 13.82 -7.99 -8.94
CA VAL A 123 12.73 -7.04 -8.63
C VAL A 123 11.56 -7.30 -9.55
N ASP A 124 10.34 -7.23 -9.04
CA ASP A 124 9.13 -7.49 -9.82
C ASP A 124 8.83 -6.35 -10.81
N TYR A 125 8.49 -6.70 -12.05
CA TYR A 125 8.03 -5.74 -13.08
C TYR A 125 6.55 -5.89 -13.41
N ASP A 126 5.91 -6.95 -12.92
CA ASP A 126 4.46 -7.12 -12.88
C ASP A 126 4.07 -8.02 -11.69
N PHE A 127 2.80 -7.93 -11.28
CA PHE A 127 2.19 -8.90 -10.41
C PHE A 127 0.67 -8.93 -10.61
N ALA A 128 0.05 -10.04 -10.22
CA ALA A 128 -1.38 -10.17 -9.98
C ALA A 128 -1.57 -10.88 -8.63
N ALA A 129 -2.53 -10.42 -7.83
CA ALA A 129 -2.82 -11.01 -6.53
C ALA A 129 -4.32 -11.15 -6.28
N SER A 130 -4.70 -12.28 -5.69
CA SER A 130 -6.02 -12.51 -5.11
C SER A 130 -5.92 -12.43 -3.60
N LEU A 131 -6.68 -11.52 -3.00
CA LEU A 131 -6.78 -11.31 -1.56
C LEU A 131 -8.15 -11.85 -1.11
N GLN A 132 -8.16 -12.83 -0.22
CA GLN A 132 -9.37 -13.36 0.39
C GLN A 132 -9.55 -12.70 1.76
N PHE A 133 -10.68 -12.03 1.95
CA PHE A 133 -11.10 -11.45 3.23
C PHE A 133 -12.08 -12.40 3.91
N LYS A 134 -12.34 -12.13 5.19
CA LYS A 134 -13.33 -12.87 5.96
C LYS A 134 -14.74 -12.58 5.45
N ASP A 135 -15.63 -13.57 5.55
CA ASP A 135 -17.07 -13.43 5.28
C ASP A 135 -17.76 -12.46 6.25
#